data_AF-A0A450SML6-F1
#
_entry.id   AF-A0A450SML6-F1
#
_cell.length_a   1.000
_cell.length_b   1.000
_cell.length_c   1.000
_cell.angle_alpha   90.00
_cell.angle_beta   90.00
_cell.angle_gamma   90.00
#
_symmetry.space_group_name_H-M   'P 1'
#
loop_
_entity.id
_entity.type
_entity.pdbx_description
1 polymer ?
#
loop_
_entity_poly.entity_id
_entity_poly.type
_entity_poly.pdbx_seq_one_letter_code
_entity_poly.pdbx_strand_id
1 'polypeptide(L)'
;MVEEASAGDPQAASERIEALRDIPVPPITPEIPDLAEFLLSGGGLPAKARIDALHIACAAHHRMDILLTWNCTHIANPARLPVMRGLCAARGYNLPELVTPFEVFK
;
A
#
# COMPACT_ATOMS: atom_id res chain seq x y z
N MET A 1 -0.62 0.29 8.35
CA MET A 1 -0.27 1.72 8.55
C MET A 1 0.07 2.03 10.02
N VAL A 2 -0.83 2.52 10.88
CA VAL A 2 -0.46 2.95 12.26
C VAL A 2 0.01 1.78 13.13
N GLU A 3 -0.70 0.65 13.08
CA GLU A 3 -0.30 -0.57 13.79
C GLU A 3 1.09 -1.07 13.36
N GLU A 4 1.36 -1.03 12.05
CA GLU A 4 2.67 -1.39 11.49
C GLU A 4 3.76 -0.40 11.92
N ALA A 5 3.47 0.91 11.90
CA ALA A 5 4.40 1.93 12.37
C ALA A 5 4.74 1.76 13.86
N SER A 6 3.81 1.23 14.65
CA SER A 6 3.96 0.98 16.10
C SER A 6 4.73 -0.31 16.44
N ALA A 7 5.08 -1.14 15.44
CA ALA A 7 5.73 -2.43 15.66
C ALA A 7 7.27 -2.35 15.65
N GLY A 8 7.92 -3.43 16.09
CA GLY A 8 9.38 -3.56 16.07
C GLY A 8 10.06 -2.95 17.29
N ASP A 9 11.23 -2.32 17.08
CA ASP A 9 12.00 -1.70 18.15
C ASP A 9 11.19 -0.58 18.85
N PRO A 10 11.05 -0.59 20.19
CA PRO A 10 10.18 0.36 20.90
C PRO A 10 10.58 1.82 20.72
N GLN A 11 11.89 2.12 20.69
CA GLN A 11 12.38 3.48 20.54
C GLN A 11 12.09 3.99 19.12
N ALA A 12 12.43 3.20 18.11
CA ALA A 12 12.16 3.55 16.72
C ALA A 12 10.64 3.62 16.42
N ALA A 13 9.82 2.78 17.06
CA ALA A 13 8.36 2.84 16.94
C ALA A 13 7.82 4.16 17.51
N SER A 14 8.29 4.56 18.70
CA SER A 14 7.93 5.85 19.31
C SER A 14 8.27 7.03 18.40
N GLU A 15 9.48 7.04 17.83
CA GLU A 15 9.93 8.10 16.90
C GLU A 15 9.06 8.18 15.63
N ARG A 16 8.69 7.02 15.04
CA ARG A 16 7.79 7.00 13.87
C ARG A 16 6.40 7.49 14.22
N ILE A 17 5.85 7.09 15.36
CA ILE A 17 4.50 7.51 15.77
C ILE A 17 4.45 9.00 16.08
N GLU A 18 5.50 9.55 16.71
CA GLU A 18 5.65 10.98 16.91
C GLU A 18 5.64 11.73 15.57
N ALA A 19 6.43 11.26 14.59
CA ALA A 19 6.51 11.88 13.26
C ALA A 19 5.19 11.82 12.47
N LEU A 20 4.33 10.82 12.76
CA LEU A 20 3.03 10.66 12.10
C LEU A 20 1.88 11.43 12.78
N ARG A 21 2.10 12.05 13.95
CA ARG A 21 1.04 12.63 14.81
C ARG A 21 0.10 13.58 14.06
N ASP A 22 0.65 14.46 13.22
CA ASP A 22 -0.11 15.50 12.53
C ASP A 22 -0.59 15.07 11.14
N ILE A 23 -0.32 13.82 10.74
CA ILE A 23 -0.74 13.28 9.44
C ILE A 23 -2.13 12.63 9.62
N PRO A 24 -3.16 13.09 8.89
CA PRO A 24 -4.49 12.50 8.98
C PRO A 24 -4.50 11.03 8.58
N VAL A 25 -5.15 10.20 9.39
CA VAL A 25 -5.35 8.78 9.07
C VAL A 25 -6.55 8.66 8.11
N PRO A 26 -6.38 8.06 6.91
CA PRO A 26 -7.50 7.83 6.00
C PRO A 26 -8.56 6.92 6.65
N PRO A 27 -9.86 7.19 6.44
CA PRO A 27 -10.92 6.32 6.93
C PRO A 27 -10.78 4.89 6.41
N ILE A 28 -11.05 3.92 7.28
CA ILE A 28 -11.12 2.51 6.91
C ILE A 28 -12.56 2.21 6.48
N THR A 29 -12.71 1.70 5.27
CA THR A 29 -14.00 1.31 4.69
C THR A 29 -13.96 -0.19 4.32
N PRO A 30 -15.10 -0.91 4.31
CA PRO A 30 -15.15 -2.33 3.95
C PRO A 30 -14.62 -2.63 2.54
N GLU A 31 -14.66 -1.67 1.63
CA GLU A 31 -14.19 -1.81 0.25
C GLU A 31 -12.66 -2.00 0.17
N ILE A 32 -11.91 -1.52 1.16
CA ILE A 32 -10.45 -1.66 1.21
C ILE A 32 -10.02 -3.12 1.36
N PRO A 33 -10.44 -3.87 2.39
CA PRO A 33 -10.10 -5.29 2.49
C PRO A 33 -10.66 -6.12 1.33
N ASP A 34 -11.81 -5.76 0.78
CA ASP A 34 -12.39 -6.44 -0.40
C ASP A 34 -11.53 -6.27 -1.65
N LEU A 35 -11.01 -5.05 -1.89
CA LEU A 35 -10.08 -4.79 -2.99
C LEU A 35 -8.74 -5.47 -2.75
N ALA A 36 -8.23 -5.49 -1.51
CA ALA A 36 -6.99 -6.18 -1.17
C ALA A 36 -7.09 -7.68 -1.44
N GLU A 37 -8.18 -8.33 -1.05
CA GLU A 37 -8.42 -9.74 -1.31
C GLU A 37 -8.54 -10.03 -2.81
N PHE A 38 -9.20 -9.14 -3.55
CA PHE A 38 -9.28 -9.24 -5.00
C PHE A 38 -7.90 -9.17 -5.68
N LEU A 39 -7.01 -8.29 -5.20
CA LEU A 39 -5.63 -8.19 -5.70
C LEU A 39 -4.82 -9.47 -5.44
N LEU A 40 -5.01 -10.10 -4.28
CA LEU A 40 -4.34 -11.36 -3.92
C LEU A 40 -4.86 -12.52 -4.77
N SER A 41 -6.19 -12.70 -4.80
CA SER A 41 -6.86 -13.76 -5.55
C SER A 41 -6.65 -13.64 -7.07
N GLY A 42 -6.52 -12.40 -7.59
CA GLY A 42 -6.23 -12.13 -8.99
C GLY A 42 -4.75 -12.27 -9.39
N GLY A 43 -3.87 -12.65 -8.46
CA GLY A 43 -2.44 -12.84 -8.73
C GLY A 43 -1.61 -11.56 -8.81
N GLY A 44 -2.18 -10.41 -8.42
CA GLY A 44 -1.43 -9.15 -8.31
C GLY A 44 -0.31 -9.24 -7.28
N LEU A 45 -0.58 -9.87 -6.13
CA LEU A 45 0.39 -10.11 -5.07
C LEU A 45 0.38 -11.59 -4.63
N PRO A 46 1.46 -12.11 -4.01
CA PRO A 46 1.42 -13.44 -3.41
C PRO A 46 0.40 -13.47 -2.26
N ALA A 47 -0.30 -14.59 -2.04
CA ALA A 47 -1.30 -14.73 -0.98
C ALA A 47 -0.79 -14.34 0.44
N LYS A 48 0.51 -14.54 0.70
CA LYS A 48 1.15 -14.15 1.97
C LYS A 48 1.34 -12.64 2.16
N ALA A 49 1.23 -11.84 1.10
CA ALA A 49 1.47 -10.40 1.10
C ALA A 49 0.21 -9.60 1.42
N ARG A 50 -0.57 -10.05 2.41
CA ARG A 50 -1.88 -9.47 2.74
C ARG A 50 -1.80 -8.00 3.20
N ILE A 51 -0.80 -7.68 4.03
CA ILE A 51 -0.58 -6.30 4.50
C ILE A 51 -0.19 -5.39 3.33
N ASP A 52 0.68 -5.86 2.44
CA ASP A 52 1.07 -5.12 1.24
C ASP A 52 -0.14 -4.83 0.33
N ALA A 53 -1.03 -5.81 0.15
CA ALA A 53 -2.26 -5.63 -0.61
C ALA A 53 -3.22 -4.62 0.03
N LEU A 54 -3.31 -4.59 1.38
CA LEU A 54 -4.10 -3.58 2.10
C LEU A 54 -3.56 -2.17 1.91
N HIS A 55 -2.24 -1.98 1.87
CA HIS A 55 -1.65 -0.67 1.58
C HIS A 55 -1.99 -0.18 0.18
N ILE A 56 -1.85 -1.06 -0.83
CA ILE A 56 -2.19 -0.74 -2.22
C ILE A 56 -3.69 -0.43 -2.35
N ALA A 57 -4.55 -1.28 -1.76
CA ALA A 57 -5.99 -1.11 -1.82
C ALA A 57 -6.45 0.18 -1.14
N CYS A 58 -5.87 0.53 0.02
CA CYS A 58 -6.17 1.78 0.71
C CYS A 58 -5.82 2.99 -0.15
N ALA A 59 -4.61 3.01 -0.72
CA ALA A 59 -4.16 4.09 -1.60
C ALA A 59 -5.02 4.21 -2.87
N ALA A 60 -5.37 3.09 -3.50
CA ALA A 60 -6.23 3.06 -4.68
C ALA A 60 -7.67 3.50 -4.35
N HIS A 61 -8.24 3.05 -3.23
CA HIS A 61 -9.60 3.41 -2.80
C HIS A 61 -9.73 4.91 -2.54
N HIS A 62 -8.75 5.49 -1.86
CA HIS A 62 -8.68 6.93 -1.58
C HIS A 62 -8.16 7.76 -2.76
N ARG A 63 -7.92 7.15 -3.93
CA ARG A 63 -7.41 7.79 -5.15
C ARG A 63 -6.13 8.59 -4.91
N MET A 64 -5.23 8.06 -4.11
CA MET A 64 -3.90 8.64 -3.94
C MET A 64 -3.12 8.53 -5.25
N ASP A 65 -2.34 9.55 -5.58
CA ASP A 65 -1.53 9.55 -6.79
C ASP A 65 -0.31 8.62 -6.65
N ILE A 66 0.27 8.55 -5.45
CA ILE A 66 1.55 7.90 -5.18
C ILE A 66 1.46 7.05 -3.91
N LEU A 67 2.00 5.84 -3.97
CA LEU A 67 2.32 5.02 -2.81
C LEU A 67 3.84 4.84 -2.73
N LEU A 68 4.46 5.58 -1.82
CA LEU A 68 5.89 5.50 -1.55
C LEU A 68 6.21 4.25 -0.73
N THR A 69 7.20 3.44 -1.16
CA THR A 69 7.51 2.18 -0.48
C THR A 69 8.98 1.77 -0.58
N TRP A 70 9.47 1.11 0.48
CA TRP A 70 10.74 0.38 0.47
C TRP A 70 10.57 -1.11 0.15
N ASN A 71 9.33 -1.60 0.05
CA ASN A 71 9.06 -3.00 -0.28
C ASN A 71 9.10 -3.22 -1.80
N CYS A 72 10.30 -3.43 -2.33
CA CYS A 72 10.52 -3.77 -3.74
C CYS A 72 10.18 -5.23 -4.07
N THR A 73 9.94 -6.08 -3.06
CA THR A 73 9.64 -7.49 -3.27
C THR A 73 8.19 -7.69 -3.71
N HIS A 74 7.25 -7.03 -3.05
CA HIS A 74 5.82 -7.23 -3.27
C HIS A 74 5.08 -5.99 -3.80
N ILE A 75 5.48 -4.77 -3.41
CA ILE A 75 4.78 -3.53 -3.79
C ILE A 75 5.41 -2.92 -5.04
N ALA A 76 6.62 -2.37 -4.92
CA ALA A 76 7.36 -1.77 -6.04
C ALA A 76 8.03 -2.86 -6.91
N ASN A 77 7.23 -3.83 -7.37
CA ASN A 77 7.67 -4.95 -8.19
C ASN A 77 7.17 -4.76 -9.64
N PRO A 78 8.05 -4.43 -10.60
CA PRO A 78 7.66 -4.13 -11.97
C PRO A 78 7.04 -5.32 -12.71
N ALA A 79 7.37 -6.56 -12.32
CA ALA A 79 6.81 -7.76 -12.94
C ALA A 79 5.32 -7.96 -12.60
N ARG A 80 4.88 -7.46 -11.44
CA ARG A 80 3.49 -7.57 -10.97
C ARG A 80 2.66 -6.34 -11.30
N LEU A 81 3.30 -5.22 -11.59
CA LEU A 81 2.65 -3.93 -11.80
C LEU A 81 1.57 -3.94 -12.91
N PRO A 82 1.77 -4.56 -14.09
CA PRO A 82 0.72 -4.65 -15.11
C PRO A 82 -0.52 -5.41 -14.63
N VAL A 83 -0.33 -6.48 -13.86
CA VAL A 83 -1.43 -7.30 -13.31
C VAL A 83 -2.21 -6.48 -12.28
N MET A 84 -1.51 -5.84 -11.34
CA MET A 84 -2.15 -4.99 -10.33
C MET A 84 -2.95 -3.84 -10.97
N ARG A 85 -2.39 -3.18 -12.00
CA ARG A 85 -3.12 -2.14 -12.75
C ARG A 85 -4.40 -2.67 -13.38
N GLY A 86 -4.34 -3.83 -14.04
CA GLY A 86 -5.51 -4.47 -14.65
C GLY A 86 -6.59 -4.83 -13.62
N LEU A 87 -6.19 -5.37 -12.46
CA LEU A 87 -7.11 -5.73 -11.38
C LEU A 87 -7.77 -4.49 -10.75
N CYS A 88 -7.01 -3.44 -10.46
CA CYS A 88 -7.59 -2.17 -9.99
C CYS A 88 -8.61 -1.63 -11.01
N ALA A 89 -8.24 -1.57 -12.29
CA ALA A 89 -9.11 -1.06 -13.35
C ALA A 89 -10.40 -1.89 -13.50
N ALA A 90 -10.32 -3.22 -13.37
CA ALA A 90 -11.48 -4.11 -13.41
C ALA A 90 -12.50 -3.85 -12.28
N ARG A 91 -12.08 -3.19 -11.20
CA ARG A 91 -12.95 -2.77 -10.08
C ARG A 91 -13.24 -1.26 -10.09
N GLY A 92 -12.85 -0.54 -11.14
CA GLY A 92 -13.07 0.91 -11.27
C GLY A 92 -12.10 1.78 -10.46
N TYR A 93 -10.97 1.21 -10.01
CA TYR A 93 -9.92 1.93 -9.30
C TYR A 93 -8.73 2.20 -10.21
N ASN A 94 -8.03 3.31 -9.95
CA ASN A 94 -6.70 3.53 -10.50
C ASN A 94 -5.67 2.99 -9.51
N LEU A 95 -4.66 2.27 -10.01
CA LEU A 95 -3.52 1.92 -9.20
C LEU A 95 -2.66 3.19 -8.99
N PRO A 96 -2.30 3.56 -7.75
CA PRO A 96 -1.34 4.62 -7.51
C PRO A 96 0.01 4.28 -8.14
N GLU A 97 0.82 5.29 -8.44
CA GLU A 97 2.21 5.04 -8.81
C GLU A 97 2.97 4.46 -7.61
N LEU A 98 3.52 3.25 -7.80
CA LEU A 98 4.23 2.50 -6.77
C LEU A 98 5.71 2.82 -6.91
N VAL A 99 6.20 3.76 -6.11
CA VAL A 99 7.54 4.32 -6.27
C VAL A 99 8.39 4.14 -5.02
N THR A 100 9.69 4.02 -5.23
CA THR A 100 10.69 4.03 -4.16
C THR A 100 11.12 5.47 -3.85
N PRO A 101 11.67 5.75 -2.66
CA PRO A 101 12.16 7.09 -2.33
C PRO A 101 13.21 7.62 -3.31
N PHE A 102 14.04 6.75 -3.89
CA PHE A 102 15.02 7.14 -4.90
C PHE A 102 14.40 7.63 -6.22
N GLU A 103 13.15 7.28 -6.51
CA GLU A 103 12.45 7.73 -7.70
C GLU A 103 11.80 9.11 -7.50
N VAL A 104 11.58 9.54 -6.26
CA VAL A 104 10.94 10.82 -5.93
C VAL A 104 11.95 11.95 -5.71
N PHE A 105 13.13 11.66 -5.15
CA PHE A 105 14.16 12.68 -4.85
C PHE A 105 15.02 13.11 -6.06
N LYS A 106 14.47 13.08 -7.28
CA LYS A 106 15.15 13.54 -8.49
C LYS A 106 14.91 15.01 -8.77
#